data_AF-A0A7L1HXR3-F1
#
_entry.id   AF-A0A7L1HXR3-F1
#
_cell.length_a   1.000
_cell.length_b   1.000
_cell.length_c   1.000
_cell.angle_alpha   90.00
_cell.angle_beta   90.00
_cell.angle_gamma   90.00
#
_symmetry.space_group_name_H-M   'P 1'
#
loop_
_entity.id
_entity.type
_entity.pdbx_description
1 polymer ?
#
loop_
_entity_poly.entity_id
_entity_poly.type
_entity_poly.pdbx_seq_one_letter_code
_entity_poly.pdbx_strand_id
1 'polypeptide(L)'
;MADDGDGRLRTEGNGGGRGGGGVGESLVGGGMLLIVGLLALGLLAAYRLYLRWGTRSGLGGAARQSQAAALPRMKRRDFTLEQLREFDGTRNPRILLAVNGKVFDVTKGSKFYGPEGPYGIFAGRDASRGLATFCLDKDALRDEYDDLSDLNAVQMESVREWEMQFKEKYDYVGRLLKPGEEPSEYTDEEDTKDHTKQE
;
A
#
# COMPACT_ATOMS: atom_id res chain seq x y z
N MET A 1 27.03 93.22 -10.93
CA MET A 1 27.73 93.98 -11.98
C MET A 1 28.29 92.99 -12.97
N ALA A 2 28.01 93.20 -14.26
CA ALA A 2 28.69 92.76 -15.50
C ALA A 2 29.07 91.26 -15.66
N ASP A 3 28.54 90.55 -16.67
CA ASP A 3 29.07 90.44 -18.06
C ASP A 3 30.34 89.57 -18.06
N ASP A 4 30.48 88.46 -18.79
CA ASP A 4 30.40 88.27 -20.24
C ASP A 4 30.32 86.77 -20.56
N GLY A 5 29.86 86.40 -21.76
CA GLY A 5 29.96 85.02 -22.26
C GLY A 5 29.50 84.82 -23.70
N ASP A 6 30.29 85.33 -24.66
CA ASP A 6 30.19 85.09 -26.10
C ASP A 6 30.31 83.59 -26.46
N GLY A 7 29.60 83.16 -27.50
CA GLY A 7 29.56 81.81 -28.00
C GLY A 7 29.03 81.73 -29.42
N ARG A 8 29.72 82.35 -30.37
CA ARG A 8 29.56 82.10 -31.81
C ARG A 8 30.31 80.83 -32.21
N LEU A 9 29.67 79.88 -32.89
CA LEU A 9 30.28 79.06 -33.96
C LEU A 9 29.22 78.22 -34.70
N ARG A 10 29.22 78.37 -36.02
CA ARG A 10 28.59 77.47 -36.99
C ARG A 10 29.40 76.18 -37.10
N THR A 11 28.76 75.08 -37.41
CA THR A 11 29.24 74.13 -38.43
C THR A 11 28.12 73.19 -38.88
N GLU A 12 27.95 73.11 -40.19
CA GLU A 12 27.15 72.13 -40.91
C GLU A 12 27.80 70.74 -40.82
N GLY A 13 26.95 69.71 -40.79
CA GLY A 13 27.36 68.31 -40.92
C GLY A 13 26.22 67.50 -41.56
N ASN A 14 26.18 67.49 -42.90
CA ASN A 14 25.36 66.59 -43.71
C ASN A 14 26.07 65.22 -43.83
N GLY A 15 25.39 64.13 -43.49
CA GLY A 15 25.88 62.76 -43.64
C GLY A 15 24.73 61.76 -43.56
N GLY A 16 24.35 61.21 -44.72
CA GLY A 16 23.17 60.35 -44.87
C GLY A 16 23.31 58.94 -44.29
N GLY A 17 22.14 58.33 -44.03
CA GLY A 17 22.00 56.92 -43.71
C GLY A 17 20.62 56.41 -44.15
N ARG A 18 20.60 55.60 -45.21
CA ARG A 18 19.45 54.80 -45.68
C ARG A 18 19.13 53.73 -44.64
N GLY A 19 17.84 53.41 -44.44
CA GLY A 19 17.44 52.16 -43.77
C GLY A 19 15.96 52.18 -43.40
N GLY A 20 15.15 51.43 -44.16
CA GLY A 20 13.69 51.39 -44.01
C GLY A 20 13.24 50.85 -42.66
N GLY A 21 12.26 51.53 -42.05
CA GLY A 21 11.48 51.03 -40.93
C GLY A 21 10.25 50.30 -41.46
N GLY A 22 10.31 48.96 -41.43
CA GLY A 22 9.16 48.10 -41.63
C GLY A 22 8.18 48.20 -40.46
N VAL A 23 6.90 48.24 -40.83
CA VAL A 23 5.73 47.99 -40.00
C VAL A 23 5.90 46.78 -39.08
N GLY A 24 5.54 46.94 -37.79
CA GLY A 24 5.52 45.87 -36.80
C GLY A 24 4.25 45.96 -35.96
N GLU A 25 3.18 45.38 -36.49
CA GLU A 25 1.88 45.23 -35.83
C GLU A 25 1.92 44.25 -34.64
N SER A 26 1.06 44.57 -33.66
CA SER A 26 0.56 43.79 -32.53
C SER A 26 0.39 42.28 -32.77
N LEU A 27 1.19 41.43 -32.12
CA LEU A 27 0.98 39.96 -32.17
C LEU A 27 1.54 39.16 -30.96
N VAL A 28 1.53 39.71 -29.74
CA VAL A 28 2.04 38.99 -28.54
C VAL A 28 0.93 38.46 -27.61
N GLY A 29 -0.31 38.98 -27.68
CA GLY A 29 -1.37 38.65 -26.73
C GLY A 29 -2.15 37.35 -26.98
N GLY A 30 -2.33 36.93 -28.24
CA GLY A 30 -3.22 35.81 -28.58
C GLY A 30 -2.64 34.42 -28.37
N GLY A 31 -1.35 34.22 -28.66
CA GLY A 31 -0.68 32.92 -28.51
C GLY A 31 -0.47 32.52 -27.04
N MET A 32 -0.27 33.51 -26.16
CA MET A 32 -0.04 33.27 -24.74
C MET A 32 -1.29 32.72 -24.04
N LEU A 33 -2.48 33.18 -24.42
CA LEU A 33 -3.75 32.69 -23.87
C LEU A 33 -4.05 31.24 -24.28
N LEU A 34 -3.71 30.85 -25.50
CA LEU A 34 -3.87 29.47 -25.97
C LEU A 34 -2.93 28.51 -25.23
N ILE A 35 -1.67 28.93 -25.00
CA ILE A 35 -0.70 28.12 -24.24
C ILE A 35 -1.14 27.96 -22.78
N VAL A 36 -1.61 29.03 -22.14
CA VAL A 36 -2.13 28.96 -20.75
C VAL A 36 -3.37 28.05 -20.68
N GLY A 37 -4.26 28.11 -21.67
CA GLY A 37 -5.43 27.22 -21.75
C GLY A 37 -5.05 25.74 -21.89
N LEU A 38 -4.06 25.41 -22.72
CA LEU A 38 -3.57 24.04 -22.90
C LEU A 38 -2.86 23.52 -21.65
N LEU A 39 -2.07 24.35 -20.96
CA LEU A 39 -1.45 24.00 -19.69
C LEU A 39 -2.50 23.76 -18.59
N ALA A 40 -3.54 24.60 -18.52
CA ALA A 40 -4.64 24.41 -17.58
C ALA A 40 -5.42 23.12 -17.85
N LEU A 41 -5.69 22.78 -19.13
CA LEU A 41 -6.31 21.51 -19.51
C LEU A 41 -5.42 20.31 -19.19
N GLY A 42 -4.10 20.41 -19.42
CA GLY A 42 -3.13 19.37 -19.08
C GLY A 42 -3.05 19.14 -17.57
N LEU A 43 -2.99 20.22 -16.77
CA LEU A 43 -3.02 20.15 -15.31
C LEU A 43 -4.36 19.61 -14.80
N LEU A 44 -5.48 19.99 -15.42
CA LEU A 44 -6.80 19.45 -15.07
C LEU A 44 -6.90 17.96 -15.40
N ALA A 45 -6.37 17.51 -16.55
CA ALA A 45 -6.34 16.11 -16.92
C ALA A 45 -5.43 15.30 -15.98
N ALA A 46 -4.24 15.82 -15.65
CA ALA A 46 -3.34 15.23 -14.67
C ALA A 46 -3.97 15.20 -13.27
N TYR A 47 -4.67 16.25 -12.86
CA TYR A 47 -5.39 16.31 -11.60
C TYR A 47 -6.57 15.34 -11.57
N ARG A 48 -7.30 15.18 -12.68
CA ARG A 48 -8.38 14.18 -12.82
C ARG A 48 -7.83 12.75 -12.81
N LEU A 49 -6.67 12.51 -13.41
CA LEU A 49 -5.94 11.23 -13.35
C LEU A 49 -5.43 10.96 -11.94
N TYR A 50 -4.83 11.96 -11.29
CA TYR A 50 -4.37 11.91 -9.92
C TYR A 50 -5.51 11.66 -8.95
N LEU A 51 -6.64 12.36 -9.09
CA LEU A 51 -7.84 12.10 -8.31
C LEU A 51 -8.37 10.69 -8.60
N ARG A 52 -8.42 10.25 -9.86
CA ARG A 52 -8.88 8.91 -10.23
C ARG A 52 -7.94 7.79 -9.73
N TRP A 53 -6.65 8.06 -9.56
CA TRP A 53 -5.70 7.15 -8.91
C TRP A 53 -5.80 7.22 -7.38
N GLY A 54 -5.83 8.42 -6.78
CA GLY A 54 -5.90 8.64 -5.34
C GLY A 54 -7.22 8.23 -4.70
N THR A 55 -8.35 8.33 -5.41
CA THR A 55 -9.66 7.93 -4.86
C THR A 55 -9.91 6.43 -4.93
N ARG A 56 -9.17 5.67 -5.75
CA ARG A 56 -9.30 4.20 -5.83
C ARG A 56 -8.61 3.48 -4.68
N SER A 57 -7.54 4.06 -4.11
CA SER A 57 -6.74 3.42 -3.07
C SER A 57 -7.26 3.65 -1.64
N GLY A 58 -8.08 4.68 -1.37
CA GLY A 58 -8.45 5.06 0.00
C GLY A 58 -9.84 4.62 0.49
N LEU A 59 -10.87 4.70 -0.36
CA LEU A 59 -12.26 4.49 0.06
C LEU A 59 -12.61 3.01 0.32
N GLY A 60 -12.05 2.10 -0.49
CA GLY A 60 -12.26 0.66 -0.31
C GLY A 60 -11.55 0.10 0.93
N GLY A 61 -10.36 0.62 1.24
CA GLY A 61 -9.57 0.21 2.41
C GLY A 61 -10.25 0.58 3.73
N ALA A 62 -10.72 1.83 3.86
CA ALA A 62 -11.40 2.29 5.08
C ALA A 62 -12.72 1.56 5.34
N ALA A 63 -13.53 1.33 4.28
CA ALA A 63 -14.78 0.58 4.41
C ALA A 63 -14.53 -0.88 4.82
N ARG A 64 -13.57 -1.57 4.22
CA ARG A 64 -13.18 -2.94 4.61
C ARG A 64 -12.62 -3.00 6.02
N GLN A 65 -11.84 -2.00 6.43
CA GLN A 65 -11.29 -1.92 7.79
C GLN A 65 -12.40 -1.77 8.84
N SER A 66 -13.44 -0.98 8.54
CA SER A 66 -14.63 -0.86 9.39
C SER A 66 -15.42 -2.17 9.50
N GLN A 67 -15.51 -2.93 8.40
CA GLN A 67 -16.19 -4.22 8.38
C GLN A 67 -15.40 -5.29 9.15
N ALA A 68 -14.08 -5.32 8.98
CA ALA A 68 -13.15 -6.18 9.69
C ALA A 68 -13.19 -5.98 11.21
N ALA A 69 -13.30 -4.72 11.67
CA ALA A 69 -13.40 -4.39 13.09
C ALA A 69 -14.73 -4.81 13.74
N ALA A 70 -15.79 -5.00 12.95
CA ALA A 70 -17.12 -5.34 13.43
C ALA A 70 -17.40 -6.86 13.50
N LEU A 71 -16.46 -7.70 13.07
CA LEU A 71 -16.66 -9.15 13.05
C LEU A 71 -16.57 -9.74 14.47
N PRO A 72 -17.48 -10.66 14.84
CA PRO A 72 -17.35 -11.39 16.09
C PRO A 72 -16.07 -12.23 16.10
N ARG A 73 -15.53 -12.50 17.29
CA ARG A 73 -14.42 -13.45 17.47
C ARG A 73 -14.81 -14.80 16.86
N MET A 74 -13.86 -15.42 16.16
CA MET A 74 -14.09 -16.71 15.52
C MET A 74 -13.98 -17.83 16.56
N LYS A 75 -14.92 -18.78 16.51
CA LYS A 75 -14.82 -20.01 17.31
C LYS A 75 -13.62 -20.85 16.87
N ARG A 76 -12.98 -21.57 17.80
CA ARG A 76 -11.85 -22.43 17.45
C ARG A 76 -12.29 -23.61 16.59
N ARG A 77 -11.51 -23.89 15.56
CA ARG A 77 -11.61 -25.09 14.71
C ARG A 77 -10.31 -25.31 13.97
N ASP A 78 -10.05 -26.55 13.59
CA ASP A 78 -8.93 -26.86 12.70
C ASP A 78 -9.27 -26.54 11.25
N PHE A 79 -8.22 -26.32 10.45
CA PHE A 79 -8.33 -25.96 9.04
C PHE A 79 -7.42 -26.84 8.20
N THR A 80 -7.91 -27.26 7.04
CA THR A 80 -7.03 -27.66 5.93
C THR A 80 -6.50 -26.41 5.22
N LEU A 81 -5.47 -26.56 4.38
CA LEU A 81 -4.98 -25.45 3.58
C LEU A 81 -6.04 -24.92 2.62
N GLU A 82 -6.84 -25.79 2.02
CA GLU A 82 -7.93 -25.41 1.10
C GLU A 82 -8.96 -24.54 1.81
N GLN A 83 -9.34 -24.93 3.03
CA GLN A 83 -10.26 -24.15 3.85
C GLN A 83 -9.64 -22.81 4.28
N LEU A 84 -8.35 -22.81 4.64
CA LEU A 84 -7.64 -21.60 5.05
C LEU A 84 -7.61 -20.54 3.93
N ARG A 85 -7.49 -20.97 2.66
CA ARG A 85 -7.47 -20.08 1.49
C ARG A 85 -8.74 -19.26 1.29
N GLU A 86 -9.86 -19.65 1.89
CA GLU A 86 -11.11 -18.88 1.81
C GLU A 86 -11.04 -17.57 2.62
N PHE A 87 -10.09 -17.46 3.54
CA PHE A 87 -9.93 -16.35 4.49
C PHE A 87 -8.77 -15.44 4.10
N ASP A 88 -8.77 -14.94 2.86
CA ASP A 88 -7.74 -14.07 2.29
C ASP A 88 -8.08 -12.56 2.34
N GLY A 89 -9.23 -12.19 2.92
CA GLY A 89 -9.70 -10.80 2.94
C GLY A 89 -10.32 -10.30 1.63
N THR A 90 -10.43 -11.13 0.59
CA THR A 90 -11.05 -10.77 -0.70
C THR A 90 -12.50 -11.21 -0.79
N ARG A 91 -12.75 -12.51 -0.59
CA ARG A 91 -14.08 -13.15 -0.67
C ARG A 91 -14.75 -13.17 0.70
N ASN A 92 -13.96 -13.40 1.74
CA ASN A 92 -14.35 -13.29 3.13
C ASN A 92 -13.68 -12.03 3.73
N PRO A 93 -14.39 -11.17 4.47
CA PRO A 93 -13.75 -10.03 5.14
C PRO A 93 -12.77 -10.45 6.25
N ARG A 94 -12.86 -11.68 6.74
CA ARG A 94 -11.93 -12.26 7.71
C ARG A 94 -10.66 -12.72 7.02
N ILE A 95 -9.52 -12.46 7.67
CA ILE A 95 -8.19 -12.83 7.22
C ILE A 95 -7.58 -13.79 8.23
N LEU A 96 -7.28 -15.00 7.79
CA LEU A 96 -6.57 -16.00 8.59
C LEU A 96 -5.21 -16.28 7.97
N LEU A 97 -4.22 -16.64 8.78
CA LEU A 97 -2.97 -17.21 8.29
C LEU A 97 -2.40 -18.18 9.34
N ALA A 98 -1.63 -19.16 8.87
CA ALA A 98 -0.96 -20.10 9.74
C ALA A 98 0.50 -19.71 9.97
N VAL A 99 0.98 -19.93 11.20
CA VAL A 99 2.39 -19.84 11.59
C VAL A 99 2.68 -21.05 12.47
N ASN A 100 3.67 -21.85 12.08
CA ASN A 100 4.11 -23.06 12.77
C ASN A 100 2.96 -24.03 13.07
N GLY A 101 2.08 -24.27 12.09
CA GLY A 101 0.91 -25.14 12.24
C GLY A 101 -0.23 -24.56 13.09
N LYS A 102 -0.15 -23.30 13.55
CA LYS A 102 -1.19 -22.60 14.31
C LYS A 102 -1.85 -21.53 13.46
N VAL A 103 -3.18 -21.52 13.42
CA VAL A 103 -3.98 -20.57 12.65
C VAL A 103 -4.38 -19.40 13.54
N PHE A 104 -4.15 -18.19 13.04
CA PHE A 104 -4.46 -16.95 13.72
C PHE A 104 -5.44 -16.11 12.91
N ASP A 105 -6.38 -15.47 13.60
CA ASP A 105 -7.23 -14.44 13.02
C ASP A 105 -6.52 -13.08 13.06
N VAL A 106 -6.04 -12.68 11.89
CA VAL A 106 -5.28 -11.45 11.68
C VAL A 106 -6.13 -10.34 11.08
N THR A 107 -7.46 -10.46 11.14
CA THR A 107 -8.40 -9.50 10.55
C THR A 107 -8.24 -8.09 11.10
N LYS A 108 -7.93 -7.96 12.40
CA LYS A 108 -7.56 -6.68 13.06
C LYS A 108 -6.32 -6.04 12.42
N GLY A 109 -5.45 -6.84 11.82
CA GLY A 109 -4.26 -6.47 11.06
C GLY A 109 -4.49 -6.29 9.56
N SER A 110 -5.73 -6.08 9.09
CA SER A 110 -6.07 -5.97 7.65
C SER A 110 -5.27 -4.93 6.87
N LYS A 111 -4.74 -3.88 7.51
CA LYS A 111 -3.81 -2.93 6.86
C LYS A 111 -2.49 -3.57 6.41
N PHE A 112 -2.11 -4.69 7.01
CA PHE A 112 -0.88 -5.43 6.73
C PHE A 112 -1.14 -6.65 5.85
N TYR A 113 -2.15 -7.46 6.21
CA TYR A 113 -2.43 -8.74 5.55
C TYR A 113 -3.64 -8.69 4.61
N GLY A 114 -4.32 -7.55 4.49
CA GLY A 114 -5.38 -7.39 3.51
C GLY A 114 -4.82 -7.39 2.08
N PRO A 115 -5.70 -7.42 1.06
CA PRO A 115 -5.29 -7.56 -0.34
C PRO A 115 -4.31 -6.49 -0.83
N GLU A 116 -4.37 -5.28 -0.26
CA GLU A 116 -3.49 -4.15 -0.59
C GLU A 116 -2.36 -3.94 0.44
N GLY A 117 -2.28 -4.83 1.44
CA GLY A 117 -1.31 -4.74 2.51
C GLY A 117 0.06 -5.30 2.11
N PRO A 118 1.17 -4.81 2.69
CA PRO A 118 2.53 -5.25 2.36
C PRO A 118 2.79 -6.74 2.61
N TYR A 119 1.98 -7.38 3.47
CA TYR A 119 2.08 -8.80 3.81
C TYR A 119 0.83 -9.58 3.36
N GLY A 120 0.04 -9.02 2.44
CA GLY A 120 -1.17 -9.65 1.91
C GLY A 120 -0.92 -11.00 1.22
N ILE A 121 0.33 -11.26 0.82
CA ILE A 121 0.73 -12.56 0.25
C ILE A 121 0.53 -13.74 1.22
N PHE A 122 0.57 -13.49 2.53
CA PHE A 122 0.35 -14.52 3.56
C PHE A 122 -1.13 -14.77 3.88
N ALA A 123 -2.04 -13.95 3.35
CA ALA A 123 -3.47 -14.08 3.63
C ALA A 123 -4.03 -15.41 3.13
N GLY A 124 -4.65 -16.18 4.03
CA GLY A 124 -5.19 -17.50 3.76
C GLY A 124 -4.12 -18.53 3.39
N ARG A 125 -2.91 -18.43 3.96
CA ARG A 125 -1.77 -19.32 3.68
C ARG A 125 -1.04 -19.72 4.96
N ASP A 126 -0.17 -20.73 4.83
CA ASP A 126 0.89 -20.97 5.81
C ASP A 126 2.07 -20.02 5.54
N ALA A 127 2.30 -19.10 6.47
CA ALA A 127 3.34 -18.08 6.38
C ALA A 127 4.69 -18.56 6.94
N SER A 128 4.76 -19.76 7.52
CA SER A 128 5.90 -20.22 8.32
C SER A 128 7.23 -20.10 7.59
N ARG A 129 7.34 -20.64 6.36
CA ARG A 129 8.58 -20.57 5.59
C ARG A 129 8.94 -19.15 5.16
N GLY A 130 7.96 -18.35 4.74
CA GLY A 130 8.18 -16.95 4.38
C GLY A 130 8.73 -16.13 5.56
N LEU A 131 8.19 -16.37 6.75
CA LEU A 131 8.66 -15.76 8.00
C LEU A 131 10.05 -16.28 8.43
N ALA A 132 10.32 -17.57 8.24
CA ALA A 132 11.62 -18.19 8.54
C ALA A 132 12.76 -17.63 7.68
N THR A 133 12.44 -17.31 6.42
CA THR A 133 13.41 -16.91 5.40
C THR A 133 13.41 -15.41 5.10
N PHE A 134 12.53 -14.65 5.75
CA PHE A 134 12.27 -13.24 5.47
C PHE A 134 11.96 -12.97 3.98
N CYS A 135 11.24 -13.90 3.35
CA CYS A 135 10.89 -13.83 1.94
C CYS A 135 9.39 -13.55 1.76
N LEU A 136 9.08 -12.59 0.88
CA LEU A 136 7.71 -12.20 0.50
C LEU A 136 7.40 -12.57 -0.96
N ASP A 137 8.18 -13.48 -1.54
CA ASP A 137 7.97 -13.94 -2.91
C ASP A 137 6.99 -15.12 -2.93
N LYS A 138 6.13 -15.16 -3.96
CA LYS A 138 5.14 -16.24 -4.11
C LYS A 138 5.78 -17.60 -4.25
N ASP A 139 6.96 -17.66 -4.86
CA ASP A 139 7.67 -18.92 -5.09
C ASP A 139 8.22 -19.53 -3.79
N ALA A 140 8.35 -18.73 -2.73
CA ALA A 140 8.73 -19.20 -1.40
C ALA A 140 7.54 -19.76 -0.60
N LEU A 141 6.31 -19.52 -1.05
CA LEU A 141 5.10 -20.05 -0.45
C LEU A 141 4.63 -21.28 -1.22
N ARG A 142 4.29 -22.33 -0.47
CA ARG A 142 3.77 -23.56 -1.06
C ARG A 142 2.27 -23.51 -1.10
N ASP A 143 1.74 -24.00 -2.20
CA ASP A 143 0.31 -24.18 -2.35
C ASP A 143 -0.20 -25.38 -1.53
N GLU A 144 0.64 -26.38 -1.34
CA GLU A 144 0.36 -27.58 -0.54
C GLU A 144 1.01 -27.48 0.84
N TYR A 145 0.76 -28.50 1.68
CA TYR A 145 1.32 -28.57 3.03
C TYR A 145 2.85 -28.47 2.98
N ASP A 146 3.40 -27.53 3.73
CA ASP A 146 4.83 -27.27 3.76
C ASP A 146 5.50 -27.96 4.94
N ASP A 147 6.22 -29.05 4.67
CA ASP A 147 7.08 -29.63 5.69
C ASP A 147 8.31 -28.75 5.93
N LEU A 148 8.45 -28.27 7.15
CA LEU A 148 9.52 -27.36 7.58
C LEU A 148 10.75 -28.10 8.13
N SER A 149 10.80 -29.43 7.99
CA SER A 149 11.91 -30.27 8.46
C SER A 149 13.26 -29.95 7.79
N ASP A 150 13.24 -29.24 6.66
CA ASP A 150 14.41 -28.76 5.93
C ASP A 150 14.97 -27.42 6.44
N LEU A 151 14.27 -26.74 7.34
CA LEU A 151 14.75 -25.49 7.94
C LEU A 151 15.89 -25.76 8.91
N ASN A 152 16.89 -24.88 8.89
CA ASN A 152 17.98 -24.92 9.87
C ASN A 152 17.53 -24.38 11.24
N ALA A 153 18.39 -24.55 12.26
CA ALA A 153 18.08 -24.15 13.63
C ALA A 153 17.73 -22.65 13.77
N VAL A 154 18.43 -21.76 13.07
CA VAL A 154 18.20 -20.31 13.13
C VAL A 154 16.85 -19.96 12.50
N GLN A 155 16.55 -20.53 11.34
CA GLN A 155 15.25 -20.35 10.67
C GLN A 155 14.09 -20.85 11.54
N MET A 156 14.28 -22.00 12.19
CA MET A 156 13.27 -22.57 13.08
C MET A 156 13.09 -21.75 14.37
N GLU A 157 14.16 -21.17 14.90
CA GLU A 157 14.10 -20.18 16.00
C GLU A 157 13.22 -19.00 15.59
N SER A 158 13.47 -18.40 14.42
CA SER A 158 12.69 -17.27 13.91
C SER A 158 11.20 -17.61 13.76
N VAL A 159 10.85 -18.81 13.28
CA VAL A 159 9.44 -19.24 13.19
C VAL A 159 8.78 -19.31 14.56
N ARG A 160 9.48 -19.81 15.59
CA ARG A 160 8.95 -19.90 16.96
C ARG A 160 8.76 -18.52 17.58
N GLU A 161 9.69 -17.60 17.32
CA GLU A 161 9.57 -16.20 17.75
C GLU A 161 8.36 -15.53 17.10
N TRP A 162 8.16 -15.74 15.79
CA TRP A 162 6.99 -15.23 15.09
C TRP A 162 5.69 -15.84 15.62
N GLU A 163 5.65 -17.16 15.83
CA GLU A 163 4.49 -17.82 16.44
C GLU A 163 4.12 -17.20 17.80
N MET A 164 5.12 -16.91 18.64
CA MET A 164 4.91 -16.28 19.94
C MET A 164 4.32 -14.87 19.81
N GLN A 165 4.88 -14.05 18.92
CA GLN A 165 4.37 -12.70 18.64
C GLN A 165 2.94 -12.72 18.09
N PHE A 166 2.63 -13.68 17.22
CA PHE A 166 1.27 -13.84 16.69
C PHE A 166 0.29 -14.27 17.78
N LYS A 167 0.70 -15.17 18.68
CA LYS A 167 -0.12 -15.59 19.82
C LYS A 167 -0.41 -14.45 20.81
N GLU A 168 0.53 -13.53 20.98
CA GLU A 168 0.33 -12.35 21.82
C GLU A 168 -0.60 -11.32 21.16
N LYS A 169 -0.46 -11.14 19.84
CA LYS A 169 -1.12 -10.04 19.12
C LYS A 169 -2.49 -10.40 18.52
N TYR A 170 -2.70 -11.66 18.17
CA TYR A 170 -3.85 -12.13 17.40
C TYR A 170 -4.56 -13.29 18.08
N ASP A 171 -5.80 -13.50 17.68
CA ASP A 171 -6.63 -14.55 18.22
C ASP A 171 -6.20 -15.90 17.61
N TYR A 172 -5.77 -16.85 18.45
CA TYR A 172 -5.53 -18.22 18.02
C TYR A 172 -6.86 -18.94 17.80
N VAL A 173 -7.09 -19.43 16.58
CA VAL A 173 -8.38 -19.99 16.14
C VAL A 173 -8.34 -21.47 15.79
N GLY A 174 -7.20 -22.14 15.95
CA GLY A 174 -7.06 -23.59 15.78
C GLY A 174 -5.80 -23.99 15.02
N ARG A 175 -5.69 -25.24 14.58
CA ARG A 175 -4.49 -25.78 13.93
C ARG A 175 -4.64 -25.85 12.42
N LEU A 176 -3.50 -25.78 11.73
CA LEU A 176 -3.40 -26.16 10.34
C LEU A 176 -3.11 -27.66 10.28
N LEU A 177 -4.04 -28.42 9.71
CA LEU A 177 -3.95 -29.88 9.64
C LEU A 177 -2.89 -30.33 8.65
N LYS A 178 -2.13 -31.34 9.05
CA LYS A 178 -1.28 -32.07 8.12
C LYS A 178 -2.14 -32.97 7.21
N PRO A 179 -1.64 -33.36 6.02
CA PRO A 179 -2.33 -34.33 5.18
C PRO A 179 -2.64 -35.62 5.97
N GLY A 180 -3.93 -35.95 6.07
CA GLY A 180 -4.42 -37.13 6.80
C GLY A 180 -4.56 -36.95 8.33
N GLU A 181 -4.38 -35.75 8.87
CA GLU A 181 -4.68 -35.47 10.28
C GLU A 181 -6.18 -35.20 10.47
N GLU A 182 -6.77 -35.82 11.50
CA GLU A 182 -8.17 -35.61 11.85
C GLU A 182 -8.36 -34.29 12.63
N PRO A 183 -9.47 -33.55 12.40
CA PRO A 183 -9.81 -32.37 13.19
C PRO A 183 -9.99 -32.68 14.67
N SER A 184 -9.54 -31.76 15.53
CA SER A 184 -9.81 -31.80 16.96
C SER A 184 -11.17 -31.21 17.29
N GLU A 185 -11.82 -31.75 18.34
CA GLU A 185 -13.03 -31.17 18.91
C GLU A 185 -12.67 -30.09 19.93
N TYR A 186 -13.14 -28.87 19.68
CA TYR A 186 -13.03 -27.75 20.62
C TYR A 186 -14.31 -27.63 21.42
N THR A 187 -14.20 -27.58 22.75
CA THR A 187 -15.34 -27.33 23.63
C THR A 187 -15.45 -25.84 23.94
N ASP A 188 -16.68 -25.32 24.05
CA ASP A 188 -16.92 -23.89 24.29
C ASP A 188 -16.28 -23.41 25.64
N GLU A 189 -15.96 -24.32 26.57
CA GLU A 189 -15.30 -23.98 27.84
C GLU A 189 -13.80 -23.63 27.69
N GLU A 190 -13.10 -24.23 26.72
CA GLU A 190 -11.68 -23.98 26.49
C GLU A 190 -11.44 -22.60 25.85
N ASP A 191 -12.35 -22.18 24.99
CA ASP A 191 -12.33 -20.84 24.37
C ASP A 191 -12.53 -19.74 25.42
N THR A 192 -13.36 -20.01 26.44
CA THR A 192 -13.70 -19.04 27.48
C THR A 192 -12.55 -18.79 28.47
N LYS A 193 -11.74 -19.81 28.78
CA LYS A 193 -10.64 -19.69 29.76
C LYS A 193 -9.46 -18.86 29.27
N ASP A 194 -9.19 -18.86 27.95
CA ASP A 194 -8.16 -17.99 27.37
C ASP A 194 -8.61 -16.54 27.29
N HIS A 195 -9.93 -16.27 27.22
CA HIS A 195 -10.47 -14.90 27.23
C HIS A 195 -10.10 -14.12 28.50
N THR A 196 -10.19 -14.73 29.68
CA THR A 196 -9.95 -14.04 30.96
C THR A 196 -8.48 -13.75 31.24
N LYS A 197 -7.54 -14.35 30.49
CA LYS A 197 -6.10 -14.12 30.67
C LYS A 197 -5.54 -13.00 29.79
N GLN A 198 -6.32 -12.52 28.81
CA GLN A 198 -5.88 -11.51 27.83
C GLN A 198 -6.52 -10.13 28.03
N GLU A 199 -7.43 -9.97 28.99
CA GLU A 199 -7.96 -8.68 29.45
C GLU A 199 -7.25 -8.20 30.71
#